data_AF-A0A925JT95-F1
#
_entry.id   AF-A0A925JT95-F1
#
_cell.length_a   1.000
_cell.length_b   1.000
_cell.length_c   1.000
_cell.angle_alpha   90.00
_cell.angle_beta   90.00
_cell.angle_gamma   90.00
#
_symmetry.space_group_name_H-M   'P 1'
#
loop_
_entity.id
_entity.type
_entity.pdbx_description
1 polymer ?
#
loop_
_entity_poly.entity_id
_entity_poly.type
_entity_poly.pdbx_seq_one_letter_code
_entity_poly.pdbx_strand_id
1 'polypeptide(L)'
;VGIAGVDKSVRESAIAMGMTGRQVLFQVELPLAIPSITAGIRIATVTTIGTATIASAIGGGGLGVFIFRGIATVDMTAVLAGALPAALMAVVADEGLGWLERKLSPARS
;
A
#
# COMPACT_ATOMS: atom_id res chain seq x y z
N VAL A 1 14.16 -2.25 6.10
CA VAL A 1 13.07 -2.08 5.10
C VAL A 1 12.63 -0.63 5.15
N GLY A 2 12.47 0.06 4.02
CA GLY A 2 12.38 1.54 4.00
C GLY A 2 13.76 2.20 4.02
N ILE A 3 13.84 3.41 4.58
CA ILE A 3 15.11 4.14 4.79
C ILE A 3 16.13 3.33 5.62
N ALA A 4 15.66 2.51 6.56
CA ALA A 4 16.50 1.62 7.37
C ALA A 4 17.00 0.38 6.60
N GLY A 5 16.54 0.17 5.37
CA GLY A 5 17.03 -0.87 4.46
C GLY A 5 18.13 -0.39 3.51
N VAL A 6 18.47 0.90 3.51
CA VAL A 6 19.55 1.45 2.68
C VAL A 6 20.89 0.95 3.24
N ASP A 7 21.75 0.45 2.36
CA ASP A 7 23.04 -0.11 2.74
C ASP A 7 23.90 0.94 3.46
N LYS A 8 24.44 0.56 4.63
CA LYS A 8 25.28 1.45 5.44
C LYS A 8 26.50 1.92 4.67
N SER A 9 27.03 1.10 3.75
CA SER A 9 28.18 1.46 2.90
C SER A 9 27.87 2.63 1.96
N VAL A 10 26.65 2.69 1.41
CA VAL A 10 26.19 3.78 0.54
C VAL A 10 26.05 5.08 1.34
N ARG A 11 25.51 4.97 2.57
CA ARG A 11 25.38 6.09 3.50
C ARG A 11 26.75 6.62 3.96
N GLU A 12 27.66 5.73 4.33
CA GLU A 12 29.03 6.08 4.75
C GLU A 12 29.83 6.71 3.61
N SER A 13 29.65 6.23 2.38
CA SER A 13 30.25 6.83 1.18
C SER A 13 29.75 8.25 0.93
N ALA A 14 28.45 8.50 1.08
CA ALA A 14 27.87 9.83 0.94
C ALA A 14 28.42 10.82 1.99
N ILE A 15 28.58 10.36 3.24
CA ILE A 15 29.21 11.15 4.32
C ILE A 15 30.69 11.40 4.02
N ALA A 16 31.43 10.40 3.52
CA ALA A 16 32.83 10.54 3.13
C ALA A 16 33.03 11.52 1.95
N MET A 17 32.01 11.70 1.10
CA MET A 17 31.98 12.74 0.06
C MET A 17 31.63 14.14 0.59
N GLY A 18 31.50 14.32 1.91
CA GLY A 18 31.26 15.62 2.55
C GLY A 18 29.78 16.03 2.63
N MET A 19 28.85 15.11 2.37
CA MET A 19 27.42 15.42 2.46
C MET A 19 26.97 15.59 3.90
N THR A 20 26.16 16.61 4.15
CA THR A 20 25.47 16.80 5.44
C THR A 20 24.34 15.78 5.62
N GLY A 21 23.97 15.47 6.87
CA GLY A 21 22.92 14.47 7.14
C GLY A 21 21.57 14.73 6.44
N ARG A 22 21.22 16.01 6.21
CA ARG A 22 20.02 16.36 5.42
C ARG A 22 20.19 16.09 3.93
N GLN A 23 21.38 16.32 3.37
CA GLN A 23 21.69 15.98 1.99
C GLN A 23 21.69 14.46 1.78
N VAL A 24 22.31 13.70 2.68
CA VAL A 24 22.29 12.23 2.63
C VAL A 24 20.86 11.69 2.69
N LEU A 25 20.02 12.21 3.59
CA LEU A 25 18.63 11.79 3.71
C LEU A 25 17.84 12.03 2.42
N PHE A 26 17.84 13.26 1.89
CA PHE A 26 16.97 13.62 0.76
C PHE A 26 17.53 13.22 -0.61
N GLN A 27 18.86 13.14 -0.77
CA GLN A 27 19.50 12.87 -2.06
C GLN A 27 19.96 11.42 -2.23
N VAL A 28 20.09 10.65 -1.14
CA VAL A 28 20.58 9.27 -1.17
C VAL A 28 19.57 8.32 -0.55
N GLU A 29 19.26 8.46 0.74
CA GLU A 29 18.41 7.50 1.46
C GLU A 29 16.96 7.50 0.95
N LEU A 30 16.35 8.69 0.75
CA LEU A 30 14.99 8.81 0.22
C LEU A 30 14.85 8.13 -1.15
N PRO A 31 15.63 8.52 -2.20
CA PRO A 31 15.45 7.96 -3.53
C PRO A 31 15.70 6.45 -3.58
N LEU A 32 16.65 5.94 -2.79
CA LEU A 32 16.89 4.49 -2.66
C LEU A 32 15.76 3.77 -1.91
N ALA A 33 15.10 4.43 -0.95
CA ALA A 33 14.01 3.86 -0.18
C ALA A 33 12.63 3.96 -0.85
N ILE A 34 12.43 4.85 -1.83
CA ILE A 34 11.14 5.05 -2.52
C ILE A 34 10.46 3.74 -2.95
N PRO A 35 11.15 2.78 -3.62
CA PRO A 35 10.52 1.52 -4.03
C PRO A 35 10.00 0.69 -2.85
N SER A 36 10.72 0.71 -1.72
CA SER A 36 10.29 -0.04 -0.52
C SER A 36 9.16 0.65 0.23
N ILE A 37 9.09 1.98 0.22
CA ILE A 37 8.01 2.76 0.85
C ILE A 37 6.72 2.58 0.06
N THR A 38 6.78 2.67 -1.26
CA THR A 38 5.63 2.50 -2.16
C THR A 38 5.05 1.08 -2.08
N ALA A 39 5.90 0.05 -2.03
CA ALA A 39 5.47 -1.32 -1.72
C ALA A 39 4.73 -1.41 -0.37
N GLY A 40 5.22 -0.72 0.66
CA GLY A 40 4.56 -0.65 1.97
C GLY A 40 3.17 0.02 1.91
N ILE A 41 3.04 1.13 1.16
CA ILE A 41 1.76 1.84 0.95
C ILE A 41 0.75 0.94 0.24
N ARG A 42 1.19 0.19 -0.76
CA ARG A 42 0.36 -0.77 -1.51
C ARG A 42 -0.26 -1.81 -0.57
N ILE A 43 0.57 -2.45 0.25
CA ILE A 43 0.13 -3.43 1.26
C ILE A 43 -0.83 -2.80 2.28
N ALA A 44 -0.49 -1.61 2.79
CA ALA A 44 -1.31 -0.90 3.77
C ALA A 44 -2.71 -0.57 3.23
N THR A 45 -2.78 -0.17 1.95
CA THR A 45 -4.04 0.16 1.27
C THR A 45 -4.93 -1.07 1.14
N VAL A 46 -4.40 -2.18 0.61
CA VAL A 46 -5.16 -3.44 0.46
C VAL A 46 -5.65 -3.93 1.83
N THR A 47 -4.79 -3.89 2.84
CA THR A 47 -5.14 -4.31 4.20
C THR A 47 -6.22 -3.42 4.82
N THR A 48 -6.18 -2.11 4.55
CA THR A 48 -7.19 -1.17 5.03
C THR A 48 -8.55 -1.42 4.37
N ILE A 49 -8.59 -1.72 3.07
CA ILE A 49 -9.82 -2.09 2.36
C ILE A 49 -10.41 -3.38 2.93
N GLY A 50 -9.57 -4.39 3.19
CA GLY A 50 -9.99 -5.62 3.87
C GLY A 50 -10.54 -5.35 5.27
N THR A 51 -9.85 -4.53 6.05
CA THR A 51 -10.27 -4.15 7.42
C THR A 51 -11.58 -3.36 7.40
N ALA A 52 -11.76 -2.44 6.45
CA ALA A 52 -13.01 -1.69 6.26
C ALA A 52 -14.19 -2.60 5.90
N THR A 53 -13.93 -3.67 5.13
CA THR A 53 -14.95 -4.69 4.82
C THR A 53 -15.40 -5.43 6.08
N ILE A 54 -14.46 -5.75 6.99
CA ILE A 54 -14.78 -6.35 8.29
C ILE A 54 -15.50 -5.35 9.19
N ALA A 55 -15.16 -4.06 9.14
CA ALA A 55 -15.81 -3.01 9.92
C ALA A 55 -17.31 -2.86 9.62
N SER A 56 -17.77 -3.29 8.44
CA SER A 56 -19.20 -3.36 8.13
C SER A 56 -19.99 -4.26 9.10
N ALA A 57 -19.35 -5.25 9.74
CA ALA A 57 -19.98 -6.15 10.71
C ALA A 57 -20.51 -5.43 11.95
N ILE A 58 -19.82 -4.36 12.38
CA ILE A 58 -20.15 -3.59 13.59
C ILE A 58 -20.94 -2.31 13.28
N GLY A 59 -21.54 -2.24 12.08
CA GLY A 59 -22.32 -1.07 11.66
C GLY A 59 -21.51 0.01 10.93
N GLY A 60 -20.27 -0.27 10.52
CA GLY A 60 -19.44 0.64 9.72
C GLY A 60 -19.97 0.95 8.31
N GLY A 61 -21.07 0.30 7.88
CA GLY A 61 -21.67 0.49 6.56
C GLY A 61 -20.81 -0.06 5.41
N GLY A 62 -21.17 0.26 4.16
CA GLY A 62 -20.41 -0.12 2.96
C GLY A 62 -20.75 -1.50 2.38
N LEU A 63 -19.91 -1.99 1.46
CA LEU A 63 -20.16 -3.22 0.70
C LEU A 63 -20.09 -4.50 1.55
N GLY A 64 -19.33 -4.48 2.66
CA GLY A 64 -19.24 -5.60 3.58
C GLY A 64 -20.60 -5.95 4.22
N VAL A 65 -21.56 -5.02 4.24
CA VAL A 65 -22.92 -5.28 4.74
C VAL A 65 -23.62 -6.37 3.93
N PHE A 66 -23.41 -6.43 2.61
CA PHE A 66 -23.99 -7.48 1.76
C PHE A 66 -23.34 -8.85 2.03
N ILE A 67 -22.04 -8.87 2.34
CA ILE A 67 -21.31 -10.07 2.74
C ILE A 67 -21.90 -10.62 4.04
N PHE A 68 -22.00 -9.80 5.07
CA PHE A 68 -22.53 -10.24 6.37
C PHE A 68 -24.01 -10.61 6.31
N ARG A 69 -24.83 -9.87 5.54
CA ARG A 69 -26.23 -10.26 5.31
C ARG A 69 -26.35 -11.60 4.59
N GLY A 70 -25.58 -11.81 3.52
CA GLY A 70 -25.61 -13.07 2.78
C GLY A 70 -25.17 -14.27 3.63
N ILE A 71 -24.17 -14.07 4.50
CA ILE A 71 -23.76 -15.09 5.48
C ILE A 71 -24.91 -15.40 6.44
N ALA A 72 -25.58 -14.37 6.97
CA ALA A 72 -26.68 -14.54 7.92
C ALA A 72 -27.92 -15.21 7.31
N THR A 73 -28.19 -15.00 6.01
CA THR A 73 -29.31 -15.61 5.29
C THR A 73 -28.95 -16.87 4.51
N VAL A 74 -27.69 -17.34 4.60
CA VAL A 74 -27.14 -18.47 3.82
C VAL A 74 -27.37 -18.29 2.31
N ASP A 75 -27.35 -17.03 1.84
CA ASP A 75 -27.49 -16.68 0.43
C ASP A 75 -26.12 -16.34 -0.16
N MET A 76 -25.54 -17.31 -0.87
CA MET A 76 -24.26 -17.14 -1.54
C MET A 76 -24.29 -16.02 -2.59
N THR A 77 -25.45 -15.76 -3.20
CA THR A 77 -25.60 -14.70 -4.21
C THR A 77 -25.38 -13.33 -3.57
N ALA A 78 -25.96 -13.10 -2.39
CA ALA A 78 -25.78 -11.87 -1.62
C ALA A 78 -24.33 -11.70 -1.12
N VAL A 79 -23.68 -12.80 -0.71
CA VAL A 79 -22.26 -12.79 -0.34
C VAL A 79 -21.40 -12.36 -1.51
N LEU A 80 -21.59 -12.96 -2.68
CA LEU A 80 -20.85 -12.63 -3.91
C LEU A 80 -21.13 -11.20 -4.38
N ALA A 81 -22.37 -10.73 -4.25
CA ALA A 81 -22.75 -9.37 -4.58
C ALA A 81 -22.00 -8.31 -3.75
N GLY A 82 -21.57 -8.63 -2.53
CA GLY A 82 -20.70 -7.77 -1.72
C GLY A 82 -19.21 -8.02 -1.95
N ALA A 83 -18.80 -9.28 -2.02
CA ALA A 83 -17.40 -9.68 -2.10
C ALA A 83 -16.75 -9.32 -3.43
N LEU A 84 -17.45 -9.51 -4.56
CA LEU A 84 -16.93 -9.21 -5.90
C LEU A 84 -16.58 -7.72 -6.07
N PRO A 85 -17.49 -6.76 -5.80
CA PRO A 85 -17.15 -5.33 -5.93
C PRO A 85 -16.13 -4.87 -4.89
N ALA A 86 -16.11 -5.46 -3.68
CA ALA A 86 -15.06 -5.16 -2.69
C ALA A 86 -13.68 -5.61 -3.16
N ALA A 87 -13.57 -6.84 -3.69
CA ALA A 87 -12.34 -7.37 -4.27
C ALA A 87 -11.90 -6.56 -5.50
N LEU A 88 -12.85 -6.17 -6.35
CA LEU A 88 -12.57 -5.31 -7.50
C LEU A 88 -12.01 -3.96 -7.07
N MET A 89 -12.60 -3.31 -6.06
CA MET A 89 -12.07 -2.05 -5.53
C MET A 89 -10.67 -2.21 -4.93
N ALA A 90 -10.41 -3.31 -4.22
CA ALA A 90 -9.07 -3.60 -3.71
C ALA A 90 -8.05 -3.69 -4.84
N VAL A 91 -8.34 -4.47 -5.89
CA VAL A 91 -7.47 -4.62 -7.07
C VAL A 91 -7.29 -3.30 -7.82
N VAL A 92 -8.36 -2.53 -8.01
CA VAL A 92 -8.30 -1.23 -8.70
C VAL A 92 -7.46 -0.23 -7.91
N ALA A 93 -7.60 -0.18 -6.59
CA ALA A 93 -6.79 0.68 -5.73
C ALA A 93 -5.31 0.27 -5.76
N ASP A 94 -5.06 -1.03 -5.69
CA ASP A 94 -3.73 -1.64 -5.70
C ASP A 94 -2.98 -1.40 -7.02
N GLU A 95 -3.65 -1.64 -8.15
CA GLU A 95 -3.13 -1.35 -9.49
C GLU A 95 -3.01 0.15 -9.77
N GLY A 96 -3.93 0.97 -9.26
CA GLY A 96 -3.84 2.43 -9.34
C GLY A 96 -2.60 2.98 -8.62
N LEU A 97 -2.30 2.46 -7.43
CA LEU A 97 -1.08 2.78 -6.70
C LEU A 97 0.17 2.28 -7.42
N GLY A 98 0.14 1.06 -7.98
CA GLY A 98 1.26 0.54 -8.78
C GLY A 98 1.51 1.35 -10.05
N TRP A 99 0.47 1.86 -10.71
CA TRP A 99 0.61 2.75 -11.86
C TRP A 99 1.19 4.11 -11.45
N LEU A 100 0.74 4.67 -10.32
CA LEU A 100 1.27 5.91 -9.78
C LEU A 100 2.75 5.77 -9.38
N GLU A 101 3.13 4.64 -8.79
CA GLU A 101 4.53 4.30 -8.46
C GLU A 101 5.40 4.25 -9.72
N ARG A 102 4.92 3.63 -10.80
CA ARG A 102 5.63 3.59 -12.09
C ARG A 102 5.83 4.97 -12.70
N LYS A 103 4.87 5.90 -12.51
CA LYS A 103 4.97 7.29 -12.97
C LYS A 103 5.86 8.17 -12.09
N LEU A 104 5.87 7.93 -10.78
CA LEU A 104 6.62 8.72 -9.83
C LEU A 104 8.07 8.24 -9.63
N SER A 105 8.39 7.01 -10.04
CA SER A 105 9.76 6.49 -9.99
C SER A 105 10.61 7.09 -11.12
N PRO A 106 11.54 8.01 -10.83
CA PRO A 106 12.44 8.57 -11.83
C PRO A 106 13.70 7.70 -12.03
N ALA A 107 13.82 6.57 -11.32
CA ALA A 107 15.06 5.81 -11.19
C ALA A 107 15.13 4.54 -12.07
N ARG A 108 14.46 4.56 -13.22
CA ARG A 108 14.65 3.52 -14.24
C ARG A 108 14.62 4.10 -15.66
N SER A 109 15.54 5.04 -15.91
CA SER A 109 16.07 5.32 -17.24
C SER A 109 17.55 5.64 -17.13
#